data_AF-A0A2N2V9Y4-F1
#
_entry.id   AF-A0A2N2V9Y4-F1
#
_cell.length_a   1.000
_cell.length_b   1.000
_cell.length_c   1.000
_cell.angle_alpha   90.00
_cell.angle_beta   90.00
_cell.angle_gamma   90.00
#
_symmetry.space_group_name_H-M   'P 1'
#
loop_
_entity.id
_entity.type
_entity.pdbx_description
1 polymer ?
#
loop_
_entity_poly.entity_id
_entity_poly.type
_entity_poly.pdbx_seq_one_letter_code
_entity_poly.pdbx_strand_id
1 'polypeptide(L)'
;LQIRQARPDNVLLWGWGVMNSTALKEAQATGFPRDKMMGIWWAGAEPDVKDVGMGAKGYTALTLQHGAEPGSKVVKDMLDLVHAKGQGTGPKEEVGSVLYMRGLISAMLGVEGVRKAQERYGKGKVMTGEQTRWGLENLNLDQKMLDGMGFAGVMRPVQTSCLDHMGSSWVRVHQWDGAKWTFSSDWYQSDDKVLRPMVMLASGKYAEEKKLTPRTPDQCKM
;
A
#
# COMPACT_ATOMS: atom_id res chain seq x y z
N LEU A 1 17.48 -17.88 18.35
CA LEU A 1 17.60 -19.36 18.51
C LEU A 1 16.25 -20.09 18.50
N GLN A 2 15.15 -19.53 19.01
CA GLN A 2 13.83 -20.21 19.04
C GLN A 2 13.34 -20.68 17.65
N ILE A 3 13.44 -19.85 16.61
CA ILE A 3 13.05 -20.23 15.23
C ILE A 3 13.86 -21.44 14.74
N ARG A 4 15.18 -21.45 14.97
CA ARG A 4 16.04 -22.59 14.62
C ARG A 4 15.68 -23.86 15.38
N GLN A 5 15.28 -23.73 16.64
CA GLN A 5 14.86 -24.87 17.48
C GLN A 5 13.49 -25.41 17.06
N ALA A 6 12.53 -24.52 16.83
CA ALA A 6 11.16 -24.86 16.46
C ALA A 6 11.05 -25.40 15.03
N ARG A 7 11.99 -25.03 14.13
CA ARG A 7 12.04 -25.44 12.72
C ARG A 7 10.69 -25.24 12.01
N PRO A 8 10.12 -24.03 12.02
CA PRO A 8 8.85 -23.77 11.34
C PRO A 8 9.01 -23.92 9.82
N ASP A 9 7.93 -24.30 9.15
CA ASP A 9 7.90 -24.37 7.68
C ASP A 9 8.01 -22.99 7.04
N ASN A 10 7.45 -21.96 7.67
CA ASN A 10 7.52 -20.57 7.22
C ASN A 10 7.57 -19.61 8.41
N VAL A 11 8.12 -18.42 8.17
CA VAL A 11 8.11 -17.30 9.13
C VAL A 11 7.42 -16.10 8.49
N LEU A 12 6.36 -15.61 9.14
CA LEU A 12 5.79 -14.31 8.84
C LEU A 12 6.57 -13.23 9.59
N LEU A 13 7.28 -12.38 8.87
CA LEU A 13 7.99 -11.23 9.40
C LEU A 13 7.03 -10.04 9.51
N TRP A 14 6.39 -9.92 10.67
CA TRP A 14 5.58 -8.76 11.04
C TRP A 14 6.45 -7.68 11.68
N GLY A 15 7.28 -7.03 10.87
CA GLY A 15 8.24 -6.03 11.34
C GLY A 15 8.09 -4.64 10.71
N TRP A 16 8.88 -3.71 11.21
CA TRP A 16 8.97 -2.33 10.74
C TRP A 16 10.38 -1.74 10.93
N GLY A 17 10.90 -1.10 9.89
CA GLY A 17 12.19 -0.41 9.94
C GLY A 17 13.37 -1.36 10.17
N VAL A 18 14.33 -0.94 11.00
CA VAL A 18 15.61 -1.65 11.19
C VAL A 18 15.46 -3.11 11.65
N MET A 19 14.34 -3.47 12.28
CA MET A 19 14.10 -4.86 12.66
C MET A 19 13.99 -5.80 11.46
N ASN A 20 13.56 -5.31 10.29
CA ASN A 20 13.38 -6.12 9.10
C ASN A 20 14.72 -6.61 8.56
N SER A 21 15.65 -5.67 8.32
CA SER A 21 17.00 -6.00 7.86
C SER A 21 17.77 -6.81 8.89
N THR A 22 17.56 -6.54 10.19
CA THR A 22 18.14 -7.32 11.28
C THR A 22 17.64 -8.76 11.27
N ALA A 23 16.34 -8.99 11.14
CA ALA A 23 15.76 -10.34 11.07
C ALA A 23 16.30 -11.14 9.87
N LEU A 24 16.48 -10.50 8.72
CA LEU A 24 17.05 -11.12 7.53
C LEU A 24 18.55 -11.46 7.70
N LYS A 25 19.33 -10.57 8.32
CA LYS A 25 20.74 -10.84 8.67
C LYS A 25 20.86 -12.00 9.66
N GLU A 26 19.99 -12.07 10.66
CA GLU A 26 19.95 -13.18 11.61
C GLU A 26 19.53 -14.50 10.96
N ALA A 27 18.55 -14.47 10.05
CA ALA A 27 18.20 -15.64 9.25
C ALA A 27 19.38 -16.12 8.39
N GLN A 28 20.16 -15.19 7.82
CA GLN A 28 21.42 -15.51 7.14
C GLN A 28 22.46 -16.14 8.08
N ALA A 29 22.72 -15.54 9.23
CA ALA A 29 23.71 -16.02 10.19
C ALA A 29 23.34 -17.40 10.78
N THR A 30 22.05 -17.65 10.98
CA THR A 30 21.55 -18.89 11.58
C THR A 30 21.18 -19.98 10.58
N GLY A 31 21.26 -19.69 9.28
CA GLY A 31 20.95 -20.62 8.20
C GLY A 31 19.45 -20.86 7.98
N PHE A 32 18.56 -19.98 8.47
CA PHE A 32 17.14 -20.06 8.14
C PHE A 32 16.92 -19.57 6.70
N PRO A 33 16.27 -20.36 5.85
CA PRO A 33 16.15 -20.07 4.42
C PRO A 33 15.18 -18.89 4.18
N ARG A 34 15.63 -17.87 3.43
CA ARG A 34 14.88 -16.61 3.25
C ARG A 34 13.65 -16.75 2.35
N ASP A 35 13.64 -17.72 1.45
CA ASP A 35 12.47 -18.12 0.66
C ASP A 35 11.33 -18.74 1.51
N LYS A 36 11.61 -19.10 2.76
CA LYS A 36 10.60 -19.47 3.77
C LYS A 36 10.23 -18.32 4.71
N MET A 37 10.68 -17.10 4.40
CA MET A 37 10.30 -15.89 5.12
C MET A 37 9.42 -15.02 4.24
N MET A 38 8.31 -14.55 4.80
CA MET A 38 7.39 -13.63 4.14
C MET A 38 7.18 -12.39 5.01
N GLY A 39 7.45 -11.21 4.47
CA GLY A 39 7.16 -9.93 5.10
C GLY A 39 5.71 -9.49 4.92
N ILE A 40 5.24 -8.68 5.86
CA ILE A 40 4.09 -7.80 5.62
C ILE A 40 4.51 -6.60 4.76
N TRP A 41 3.55 -5.76 4.36
CA TRP A 41 3.79 -4.58 3.50
C TRP A 41 4.67 -3.48 4.13
N TRP A 42 4.96 -3.56 5.42
CA TRP A 42 5.95 -2.72 6.11
C TRP A 42 7.36 -3.32 6.19
N ALA A 43 7.54 -4.52 5.64
CA ALA A 43 8.80 -5.26 5.58
C ALA A 43 9.17 -5.65 4.15
N GLY A 44 8.61 -4.96 3.16
CA GLY A 44 8.81 -5.23 1.73
C GLY A 44 9.33 -4.03 0.95
N ALA A 45 10.01 -3.09 1.59
CA ALA A 45 10.61 -1.95 0.90
C ALA A 45 12.11 -2.15 0.67
N GLU A 46 12.69 -1.37 -0.24
CA GLU A 46 14.12 -1.41 -0.54
C GLU A 46 15.00 -1.24 0.71
N PRO A 47 14.74 -0.30 1.65
CA PRO A 47 15.54 -0.17 2.87
C PRO A 47 15.53 -1.41 3.78
N ASP A 48 14.52 -2.27 3.68
CA ASP A 48 14.41 -3.47 4.50
C ASP A 48 15.39 -4.57 4.07
N VAL A 49 15.78 -4.56 2.79
CA VAL A 49 16.53 -5.67 2.15
C VAL A 49 17.84 -5.26 1.52
N LYS A 50 18.00 -3.99 1.11
CA LYS A 50 19.12 -3.52 0.29
C LYS A 50 20.49 -3.77 0.95
N ASP A 51 20.61 -3.53 2.25
CA ASP A 51 21.85 -3.74 3.01
C ASP A 51 22.17 -5.23 3.24
N VAL A 52 21.18 -6.10 3.09
CA VAL A 52 21.35 -7.56 3.14
C VAL A 52 21.69 -8.08 1.74
N GLY A 53 21.18 -7.43 0.70
CA GLY A 53 21.50 -7.68 -0.71
C GLY A 53 21.24 -9.13 -1.09
N MET A 54 22.28 -9.80 -1.62
CA MET A 54 22.24 -11.22 -1.96
C MET A 54 21.90 -12.12 -0.77
N GLY A 55 22.20 -11.69 0.46
CA GLY A 55 21.85 -12.42 1.68
C GLY A 55 20.34 -12.56 1.87
N ALA A 56 19.54 -11.63 1.33
CA ALA A 56 18.07 -11.65 1.39
C ALA A 56 17.41 -12.29 0.15
N LYS A 57 18.18 -12.80 -0.82
CA LYS A 57 17.61 -13.41 -2.03
C LYS A 57 16.60 -14.50 -1.68
N GLY A 58 15.45 -14.47 -2.34
CA GLY A 58 14.34 -15.40 -2.10
C GLY A 58 13.32 -14.88 -1.10
N TYR A 59 13.66 -13.89 -0.28
CA TYR A 59 12.70 -13.26 0.64
C TYR A 59 11.51 -12.68 -0.12
N THR A 60 10.30 -13.00 0.37
CA THR A 60 9.07 -12.46 -0.18
C THR A 60 8.45 -11.45 0.77
N ALA A 61 7.67 -10.53 0.24
CA ALA A 61 6.82 -9.68 1.06
C ALA A 61 5.48 -9.41 0.36
N LEU A 62 4.44 -9.28 1.16
CA LEU A 62 3.16 -8.76 0.70
C LEU A 62 3.37 -7.29 0.33
N THR A 63 2.91 -6.91 -0.85
CA THR A 63 2.74 -5.51 -1.20
C THR A 63 1.28 -5.15 -1.03
N LEU A 64 1.01 -3.85 -0.86
CA LEU A 64 -0.32 -3.34 -1.20
C LEU A 64 -0.55 -3.51 -2.72
N GLN A 65 -1.45 -2.76 -3.32
CA GLN A 65 -1.64 -2.91 -4.75
C GLN A 65 -0.38 -2.62 -5.57
N HIS A 66 0.51 -1.74 -5.12
CA HIS A 66 1.75 -1.39 -5.81
C HIS A 66 2.98 -2.06 -5.18
N GLY A 67 4.01 -2.30 -6.00
CA GLY A 67 5.36 -2.68 -5.56
C GLY A 67 6.38 -1.60 -5.91
N ALA A 68 7.57 -2.03 -6.34
CA ALA A 68 8.53 -1.19 -7.03
C ALA A 68 8.14 -1.12 -8.51
N GLU A 69 7.96 0.07 -9.06
CA GLU A 69 7.37 0.32 -10.39
C GLU A 69 8.20 1.30 -11.24
N PRO A 70 9.55 1.16 -11.31
CA PRO A 70 10.42 2.15 -11.98
C PRO A 70 10.12 2.32 -13.48
N GLY A 71 9.46 1.33 -14.11
CA GLY A 71 9.09 1.37 -15.52
C GLY A 71 7.73 2.01 -15.82
N SER A 72 6.93 2.32 -14.79
CA SER A 72 5.57 2.84 -14.95
C SER A 72 5.54 4.24 -15.57
N LYS A 73 4.42 4.59 -16.20
CA LYS A 73 4.27 5.91 -16.83
C LYS A 73 4.35 7.03 -15.79
N VAL A 74 3.69 6.87 -14.64
CA VAL A 74 3.73 7.88 -13.57
C VAL A 74 5.16 8.13 -13.07
N VAL A 75 6.02 7.10 -12.97
CA VAL A 75 7.42 7.30 -12.59
C VAL A 75 8.18 8.09 -13.65
N LYS A 76 7.99 7.77 -14.94
CA LYS A 76 8.61 8.53 -16.04
C LYS A 76 8.16 9.99 -16.03
N ASP A 77 6.86 10.23 -15.86
CA ASP A 77 6.32 11.58 -15.75
C ASP A 77 6.91 12.35 -14.56
N MET A 78 7.08 11.70 -13.39
CA MET A 78 7.72 12.33 -12.23
C MET A 78 9.19 12.66 -12.48
N LEU A 79 9.92 11.79 -13.16
CA LEU A 79 11.31 12.03 -13.54
C LEU A 79 11.43 13.23 -14.49
N ASP A 80 10.56 13.32 -15.49
CA ASP A 80 10.63 14.32 -16.55
C ASP A 80 10.01 15.67 -16.16
N LEU A 81 8.85 15.65 -15.50
CA LEU A 81 8.10 16.87 -15.19
C LEU A 81 8.56 17.53 -13.90
N VAL A 82 9.14 16.77 -12.97
CA VAL A 82 9.50 17.26 -11.63
C VAL A 82 11.02 17.18 -11.40
N HIS A 83 11.62 16.00 -11.43
CA HIS A 83 13.05 15.86 -11.11
C HIS A 83 13.97 16.50 -12.16
N ALA A 84 13.68 16.38 -13.46
CA ALA A 84 14.48 17.00 -14.52
C ALA A 84 14.47 18.53 -14.47
N LYS A 85 13.47 19.14 -13.83
CA LYS A 85 13.37 20.58 -13.61
C LYS A 85 13.99 21.03 -12.28
N GLY A 86 14.62 20.13 -11.53
CA GLY A 86 15.17 20.42 -10.20
C GLY A 86 14.11 20.69 -9.12
N GLN A 87 12.87 20.28 -9.36
CA GLN A 87 11.74 20.49 -8.44
C GLN A 87 11.40 19.24 -7.61
N GLY A 88 12.14 18.15 -7.80
CA GLY A 88 12.00 16.93 -7.02
C GLY A 88 12.68 17.04 -5.66
N THR A 89 12.08 16.44 -4.65
CA THR A 89 12.71 16.24 -3.34
C THR A 89 13.23 14.80 -3.24
N GLY A 90 14.34 14.61 -2.55
CA GLY A 90 14.97 13.30 -2.36
C GLY A 90 15.75 12.78 -3.58
N PRO A 91 16.36 11.59 -3.46
CA PRO A 91 17.21 11.01 -4.49
C PRO A 91 16.41 10.58 -5.73
N LYS A 92 16.91 10.87 -6.93
CA LYS A 92 16.22 10.57 -8.20
C LYS A 92 16.12 9.06 -8.46
N GLU A 93 17.08 8.31 -7.97
CA GLU A 93 17.16 6.85 -8.05
C GLU A 93 16.10 6.12 -7.20
N GLU A 94 15.47 6.82 -6.24
CA GLU A 94 14.38 6.25 -5.42
C GLU A 94 13.01 6.43 -6.08
N VAL A 95 12.89 7.21 -7.15
CA VAL A 95 11.62 7.38 -7.86
C VAL A 95 11.19 6.05 -8.46
N GLY A 96 10.04 5.54 -8.02
CA GLY A 96 9.52 4.22 -8.40
C GLY A 96 9.86 3.10 -7.42
N SER A 97 10.64 3.37 -6.37
CA SER A 97 10.77 2.46 -5.23
C SER A 97 9.44 2.26 -4.51
N VAL A 98 9.32 1.20 -3.71
CA VAL A 98 8.07 0.84 -3.01
C VAL A 98 7.53 2.00 -2.18
N LEU A 99 8.39 2.68 -1.42
CA LEU A 99 7.95 3.79 -0.55
C LEU A 99 7.62 5.05 -1.34
N TYR A 100 8.34 5.33 -2.43
CA TYR A 100 8.00 6.44 -3.32
C TYR A 100 6.63 6.24 -3.96
N MET A 101 6.38 5.03 -4.49
CA MET A 101 5.09 4.66 -5.08
C MET A 101 3.96 4.73 -4.06
N ARG A 102 4.22 4.37 -2.80
CA ARG A 102 3.24 4.53 -1.71
C ARG A 102 2.84 5.99 -1.53
N GLY A 103 3.82 6.88 -1.45
CA GLY A 103 3.59 8.32 -1.35
C GLY A 103 2.80 8.88 -2.54
N LEU A 104 3.17 8.48 -3.76
CA LEU A 104 2.44 8.89 -4.97
C LEU A 104 0.98 8.44 -4.96
N ILE A 105 0.71 7.19 -4.58
CA ILE A 105 -0.66 6.67 -4.54
C ILE A 105 -1.47 7.36 -3.43
N SER A 106 -0.89 7.58 -2.25
CA SER A 106 -1.56 8.34 -1.18
C SER A 106 -1.89 9.78 -1.63
N ALA A 107 -0.98 10.45 -2.33
CA ALA A 107 -1.22 11.78 -2.87
C ALA A 107 -2.32 11.77 -3.94
N MET A 108 -2.29 10.78 -4.86
CA MET A 108 -3.32 10.59 -5.87
C MET A 108 -4.69 10.40 -5.23
N LEU A 109 -4.85 9.49 -4.27
CA LEU A 109 -6.12 9.27 -3.58
C LEU A 109 -6.67 10.55 -2.91
N GLY A 110 -5.79 11.34 -2.28
CA GLY A 110 -6.16 12.63 -1.70
C GLY A 110 -6.65 13.64 -2.75
N VAL A 111 -5.93 13.76 -3.88
CA VAL A 111 -6.31 14.64 -5.00
C VAL A 111 -7.62 14.19 -5.64
N GLU A 112 -7.79 12.89 -5.89
CA GLU A 112 -9.04 12.34 -6.43
C GLU A 112 -10.23 12.55 -5.49
N GLY A 113 -10.02 12.45 -4.17
CA GLY A 113 -11.05 12.73 -3.17
C GLY A 113 -11.53 14.18 -3.25
N VAL A 114 -10.59 15.13 -3.29
CA VAL A 114 -10.92 16.56 -3.44
C VAL A 114 -11.58 16.85 -4.78
N ARG A 115 -11.09 16.26 -5.89
CA ARG A 115 -11.73 16.45 -7.20
C ARG A 115 -13.17 15.94 -7.19
N LYS A 116 -13.41 14.77 -6.60
CA LYS A 116 -14.75 14.21 -6.47
C LYS A 116 -15.67 15.12 -5.65
N ALA A 117 -15.17 15.69 -4.56
CA ALA A 117 -15.91 16.68 -3.79
C ALA A 117 -16.22 17.94 -4.63
N GLN A 118 -15.26 18.44 -5.39
CA GLN A 118 -15.45 19.61 -6.26
C GLN A 118 -16.48 19.38 -7.36
N GLU A 119 -16.63 18.16 -7.90
CA GLU A 119 -17.70 17.82 -8.84
C GLU A 119 -19.09 18.09 -8.25
N ARG A 120 -19.26 17.86 -6.94
CA ARG A 120 -20.54 18.06 -6.23
C ARG A 120 -20.72 19.46 -5.66
N TYR A 121 -19.69 20.03 -5.03
CA TYR A 121 -19.82 21.29 -4.26
C TYR A 121 -19.25 22.53 -4.98
N GLY A 122 -18.66 22.35 -6.15
CA GLY A 122 -18.25 23.44 -7.05
C GLY A 122 -16.81 23.30 -7.54
N LYS A 123 -16.65 23.19 -8.87
CA LYS A 123 -15.35 23.05 -9.53
C LYS A 123 -14.41 24.22 -9.19
N GLY A 124 -13.18 23.90 -8.79
CA GLY A 124 -12.14 24.88 -8.47
C GLY A 124 -12.31 25.58 -7.11
N LYS A 125 -13.35 25.26 -6.32
CA LYS A 125 -13.50 25.81 -4.96
C LYS A 125 -12.64 25.04 -3.96
N VAL A 126 -12.26 25.71 -2.88
CA VAL A 126 -11.69 25.05 -1.70
C VAL A 126 -12.78 24.23 -1.02
N MET A 127 -12.48 22.96 -0.71
CA MET A 127 -13.41 22.05 -0.06
C MET A 127 -13.24 22.10 1.46
N THR A 128 -14.35 22.00 2.21
CA THR A 128 -14.28 21.79 3.66
C THR A 128 -13.85 20.35 3.99
N GLY A 129 -13.59 20.07 5.27
CA GLY A 129 -13.27 18.71 5.73
C GLY A 129 -14.41 17.73 5.44
N GLU A 130 -15.65 18.13 5.66
CA GLU A 130 -16.85 17.32 5.41
C GLU A 130 -17.04 17.04 3.92
N GLN A 131 -16.81 18.04 3.07
CA GLN A 131 -16.88 17.88 1.61
C GLN A 131 -15.78 16.96 1.11
N THR A 132 -14.56 17.10 1.64
CA THR A 132 -13.43 16.23 1.30
C THR A 132 -13.69 14.80 1.76
N ARG A 133 -14.23 14.60 2.96
CA ARG A 133 -14.69 13.28 3.43
C ARG A 133 -15.71 12.70 2.46
N TRP A 134 -16.71 13.48 2.05
CA TRP A 134 -17.70 13.02 1.08
C TRP A 134 -17.04 12.55 -0.22
N GLY A 135 -16.09 13.33 -0.76
CA GLY A 135 -15.34 12.94 -1.95
C GLY A 135 -14.52 11.66 -1.78
N LEU A 136 -13.83 11.51 -0.65
CA LEU A 136 -13.08 10.30 -0.29
C LEU A 136 -13.97 9.08 -0.04
N GLU A 137 -15.22 9.27 0.39
CA GLU A 137 -16.25 8.23 0.52
C GLU A 137 -16.98 7.93 -0.80
N ASN A 138 -16.66 8.63 -1.89
CA ASN A 138 -17.30 8.45 -3.19
C ASN A 138 -16.25 8.33 -4.31
N LEU A 139 -15.05 7.87 -3.97
CA LEU A 139 -14.03 7.57 -4.97
C LEU A 139 -14.52 6.42 -5.85
N ASN A 140 -14.30 6.56 -7.16
CA ASN A 140 -14.54 5.51 -8.12
C ASN A 140 -13.44 5.57 -9.18
N LEU A 141 -12.28 5.03 -8.84
CA LEU A 141 -11.11 5.01 -9.71
C LEU A 141 -11.17 3.76 -10.57
N ASP A 142 -11.80 3.90 -11.73
CA ASP A 142 -11.84 2.82 -12.73
C ASP A 142 -10.50 2.66 -13.46
N GLN A 143 -10.38 1.60 -14.26
CA GLN A 143 -9.14 1.33 -14.99
C GLN A 143 -8.78 2.46 -15.95
N LYS A 144 -9.77 3.08 -16.61
CA LYS A 144 -9.54 4.16 -17.58
C LYS A 144 -8.94 5.39 -16.89
N MET A 145 -9.42 5.73 -15.70
CA MET A 145 -8.87 6.82 -14.89
C MET A 145 -7.44 6.52 -14.46
N LEU A 146 -7.19 5.30 -13.95
CA LEU A 146 -5.85 4.87 -13.55
C LEU A 146 -4.86 4.90 -14.72
N ASP A 147 -5.25 4.41 -15.89
CA ASP A 147 -4.44 4.43 -17.11
C ASP A 147 -4.12 5.86 -17.54
N GLY A 148 -5.13 6.74 -17.54
CA GLY A 148 -4.96 8.16 -17.88
C GLY A 148 -4.03 8.91 -16.93
N MET A 149 -3.93 8.49 -15.67
CA MET A 149 -3.00 9.02 -14.68
C MET A 149 -1.62 8.32 -14.68
N GLY A 150 -1.41 7.32 -15.55
CA GLY A 150 -0.15 6.61 -15.67
C GLY A 150 0.07 5.48 -14.64
N PHE A 151 -0.99 5.03 -13.98
CA PHE A 151 -1.00 3.91 -13.02
C PHE A 151 -1.40 2.57 -13.65
N ALA A 152 -1.44 2.47 -14.99
CA ALA A 152 -1.65 1.22 -15.70
C ALA A 152 -0.68 0.13 -15.20
N GLY A 153 -1.22 -1.02 -14.75
CA GLY A 153 -0.44 -2.14 -14.21
C GLY A 153 0.16 -1.93 -12.80
N VAL A 154 0.11 -0.71 -12.26
CA VAL A 154 0.61 -0.36 -10.92
C VAL A 154 -0.41 -0.71 -9.84
N MET A 155 -1.70 -0.47 -10.11
CA MET A 155 -2.78 -0.78 -9.19
C MET A 155 -4.06 -1.16 -9.95
N ARG A 156 -4.95 -1.86 -9.26
CA ARG A 156 -6.30 -2.19 -9.71
C ARG A 156 -7.28 -1.05 -9.38
N PRO A 157 -8.48 -1.08 -9.97
CA PRO A 157 -9.56 -0.17 -9.59
C PRO A 157 -9.84 -0.16 -8.08
N VAL A 158 -10.18 1.01 -7.56
CA VAL A 158 -10.50 1.24 -6.15
C VAL A 158 -11.78 2.07 -6.07
N GLN A 159 -12.73 1.61 -5.27
CA GLN A 159 -13.96 2.33 -5.00
C GLN A 159 -14.22 2.34 -3.50
N THR A 160 -14.49 3.50 -2.93
CA THR A 160 -14.82 3.64 -1.51
C THR A 160 -16.29 4.00 -1.34
N SER A 161 -16.80 3.80 -0.13
CA SER A 161 -18.14 4.20 0.28
C SER A 161 -18.13 4.63 1.75
N CYS A 162 -19.22 5.25 2.22
CA CYS A 162 -19.43 5.49 3.66
C CYS A 162 -19.36 4.19 4.51
N LEU A 163 -19.64 3.02 3.91
CA LEU A 163 -19.61 1.72 4.59
C LEU A 163 -18.26 1.00 4.45
N ASP A 164 -17.41 1.46 3.53
CA ASP A 164 -16.10 0.88 3.22
C ASP A 164 -15.09 1.98 2.86
N HIS A 165 -14.27 2.33 3.85
CA HIS A 165 -13.20 3.32 3.70
C HIS A 165 -11.88 2.72 3.19
N MET A 166 -11.81 1.40 3.00
CA MET A 166 -10.63 0.73 2.44
C MET A 166 -10.72 0.67 0.92
N GLY A 167 -11.89 0.28 0.40
CA GLY A 167 -12.26 0.30 -1.01
C GLY A 167 -11.61 -0.75 -1.91
N SER A 168 -10.55 -1.42 -1.44
CA SER A 168 -9.99 -2.58 -2.11
C SER A 168 -9.12 -3.41 -1.17
N SER A 169 -9.28 -4.72 -1.23
CA SER A 169 -8.50 -5.69 -0.47
C SER A 169 -7.54 -6.51 -1.32
N TRP A 170 -7.23 -6.03 -2.53
CA TRP A 170 -6.30 -6.69 -3.43
C TRP A 170 -4.85 -6.39 -3.04
N VAL A 171 -4.03 -7.45 -3.03
CA VAL A 171 -2.60 -7.41 -2.72
C VAL A 171 -1.82 -8.22 -3.76
N ARG A 172 -0.51 -8.02 -3.81
CA ARG A 172 0.42 -8.87 -4.57
C ARG A 172 1.55 -9.32 -3.65
N VAL A 173 2.33 -10.30 -4.10
CA VAL A 173 3.58 -10.70 -3.45
C VAL A 173 4.72 -10.38 -4.42
N HIS A 174 5.76 -9.77 -3.88
CA HIS A 174 7.03 -9.64 -4.59
C HIS A 174 8.13 -10.40 -3.86
N GLN A 175 9.15 -10.76 -4.62
CA GLN A 175 10.33 -11.47 -4.16
C GLN A 175 11.56 -10.63 -4.45
N TRP A 176 12.49 -10.63 -3.50
CA TRP A 176 13.81 -10.03 -3.67
C TRP A 176 14.73 -10.98 -4.42
N ASP A 177 15.27 -10.55 -5.56
CA ASP A 177 16.17 -11.36 -6.39
C ASP A 177 17.65 -11.28 -5.94
N GLY A 178 17.93 -10.42 -4.96
CA GLY A 178 19.28 -10.08 -4.49
C GLY A 178 19.67 -8.63 -4.76
N ALA A 179 18.98 -7.96 -5.69
CA ALA A 179 19.24 -6.58 -6.10
C ALA A 179 17.97 -5.73 -6.30
N LYS A 180 16.83 -6.34 -6.67
CA LYS A 180 15.56 -5.65 -6.88
C LYS A 180 14.37 -6.54 -6.52
N TRP A 181 13.22 -5.90 -6.37
CA TRP A 181 11.93 -6.57 -6.21
C TRP A 181 11.36 -6.98 -7.57
N THR A 182 10.81 -8.19 -7.64
CA THR A 182 10.03 -8.68 -8.78
C THR A 182 8.74 -9.32 -8.29
N PHE A 183 7.61 -9.06 -8.91
CA PHE A 183 6.36 -9.74 -8.55
C PHE A 183 6.52 -11.26 -8.74
N SER A 184 6.17 -12.01 -7.70
CA SER A 184 6.20 -13.47 -7.68
C SER A 184 4.79 -14.06 -7.67
N SER A 185 3.76 -13.21 -7.72
CA SER A 185 2.37 -13.60 -7.82
C SER A 185 1.60 -12.66 -8.74
N ASP A 186 0.43 -13.12 -9.18
CA ASP A 186 -0.64 -12.25 -9.62
C ASP A 186 -1.30 -11.58 -8.39
N TRP A 187 -2.61 -11.31 -8.48
CA TRP A 187 -3.40 -10.64 -7.48
C TRP A 187 -4.05 -11.63 -6.52
N TYR A 188 -3.96 -11.35 -5.22
CA TYR A 188 -4.73 -12.02 -4.19
C TYR A 188 -5.75 -11.06 -3.59
N GLN A 189 -6.94 -11.55 -3.27
CA GLN A 189 -7.97 -10.80 -2.56
C GLN A 189 -8.18 -11.41 -1.18
N SER A 190 -8.37 -10.58 -0.16
CA SER A 190 -8.75 -11.08 1.15
C SER A 190 -10.16 -11.69 1.13
N ASP A 191 -10.39 -12.69 1.99
CA ASP A 191 -11.73 -13.26 2.18
C ASP A 191 -12.58 -12.38 3.09
N ASP A 192 -13.46 -11.60 2.46
CA ASP A 192 -14.36 -10.69 3.16
C ASP A 192 -15.38 -11.42 4.06
N LYS A 193 -15.70 -12.68 3.77
CA LYS A 193 -16.59 -13.48 4.64
C LYS A 193 -15.97 -13.72 6.02
N VAL A 194 -14.64 -13.76 6.08
CA VAL A 194 -13.88 -13.92 7.33
C VAL A 194 -13.62 -12.57 7.97
N LEU A 195 -13.16 -11.58 7.19
CA LEU A 195 -12.69 -10.30 7.73
C LEU A 195 -13.82 -9.32 8.08
N ARG A 196 -14.90 -9.27 7.29
CA ARG A 196 -15.98 -8.29 7.50
C ARG A 196 -16.65 -8.41 8.88
N PRO A 197 -16.96 -9.63 9.40
CA PRO A 197 -17.48 -9.77 10.77
C PRO A 197 -16.53 -9.24 11.84
N MET A 198 -15.22 -9.46 11.68
CA MET A 198 -14.20 -8.96 12.61
C MET A 198 -14.12 -7.43 12.59
N VAL A 199 -14.17 -6.83 11.39
CA VAL A 199 -14.22 -5.37 11.23
C VAL A 199 -15.45 -4.78 11.91
N MET A 200 -16.64 -5.36 11.67
CA MET A 200 -17.90 -4.90 12.27
C MET A 200 -17.88 -5.02 13.80
N LEU A 201 -17.34 -6.12 14.33
CA LEU A 201 -17.19 -6.31 15.77
C LEU A 201 -16.26 -5.26 16.38
N ALA A 202 -15.09 -5.03 15.77
CA ALA A 202 -14.10 -4.06 16.25
C ALA A 202 -14.64 -2.62 16.18
N SER A 203 -15.25 -2.23 15.06
CA SER A 203 -15.83 -0.89 14.90
C SER A 203 -17.01 -0.66 15.85
N GLY A 204 -17.84 -1.68 16.07
CA GLY A 204 -18.98 -1.61 17.00
C GLY A 204 -18.53 -1.41 18.45
N LYS A 205 -17.55 -2.21 18.90
CA LYS A 205 -16.94 -2.06 20.23
C LYS A 205 -16.33 -0.66 20.41
N TYR A 206 -15.58 -0.19 19.42
CA TYR A 206 -14.98 1.15 19.47
C TYR A 206 -16.05 2.24 19.59
N ALA A 207 -17.15 2.13 18.82
CA ALA A 207 -18.25 3.10 18.88
C ALA A 207 -18.93 3.10 20.27
N GLU A 208 -19.16 1.94 20.86
CA GLU A 208 -19.70 1.82 22.22
C GLU A 208 -18.78 2.45 23.26
N GLU A 209 -17.50 2.06 23.28
CA GLU A 209 -16.50 2.57 24.22
C GLU A 209 -16.33 4.08 24.14
N LYS A 210 -16.36 4.63 22.92
CA LYS A 210 -16.21 6.07 22.68
C LYS A 210 -17.54 6.84 22.69
N LYS A 211 -18.66 6.16 22.96
CA LYS A 211 -20.02 6.74 22.94
C LYS A 211 -20.32 7.46 21.62
N LEU A 212 -19.87 6.89 20.52
CA LEU A 212 -20.11 7.39 19.17
C LEU A 212 -21.35 6.72 18.60
N THR A 213 -22.23 7.52 17.99
CA THR A 213 -23.36 6.99 17.22
C THR A 213 -22.91 6.72 15.79
N PRO A 214 -22.97 5.46 15.30
CA PRO A 214 -22.68 5.16 13.90
C PRO A 214 -23.57 5.97 12.96
N ARG A 215 -23.02 6.39 11.82
CA ARG A 215 -23.76 7.17 10.82
C ARG A 215 -24.94 6.38 10.26
N THR A 216 -26.06 7.05 10.07
CA THR A 216 -27.21 6.50 9.34
C THR A 216 -26.94 6.52 7.82
N PRO A 217 -27.69 5.71 7.03
CA PRO A 217 -27.60 5.77 5.58
C PRO A 217 -27.85 7.17 4.99
N ASP A 218 -28.67 8.01 5.62
CA ASP A 218 -28.93 9.37 5.14
C ASP A 218 -27.76 10.31 5.45
N GLN A 219 -27.11 10.15 6.61
CA GLN A 219 -25.86 10.86 6.92
C GLN A 219 -24.70 10.41 6.00
N CYS A 220 -24.81 9.26 5.34
CA CYS A 220 -23.88 8.81 4.30
C CYS A 220 -24.08 9.53 2.95
N LYS A 221 -25.26 10.11 2.69
CA LYS A 221 -25.58 10.78 1.41
C LYS A 221 -25.20 12.27 1.38
N MET A 222 -25.10 12.88 2.57
CA MET A 222 -24.75 14.28 2.80
C MET A 222 -23.30 14.57 2.47
#